data_AF-A0A536SZB1-F1
#
_entry.id   AF-A0A536SZB1-F1
#
_cell.length_a   1.000
_cell.length_b   1.000
_cell.length_c   1.000
_cell.angle_alpha   90.00
_cell.angle_beta   90.00
_cell.angle_gamma   90.00
#
_symmetry.space_group_name_H-M   'P 1'
#
loop_
_entity.id
_entity.type
_entity.pdbx_description
1 polymer ?
#
loop_
_entity_poly.entity_id
_entity_poly.type
_entity_poly.pdbx_seq_one_letter_code
_entity_poly.pdbx_strand_id
1 'polypeptide(L)'
;MSRTHRRRGERHDYDRVLRDSCSINGTLVTFRIDARSKEGRRAIARFHSEAYWTLRSIAPRWYRRIFDHRLRTFNARQLRRSLDDPDYDPVFEVRHRHNANWSWW
;
A
#
# COMPACT_ATOMS: atom_id res chain seq x y z
N MET A 1 -27.86 -5.85 13.83
CA MET A 1 -26.38 -5.91 13.71
C MET A 1 -26.00 -7.27 13.15
N SER A 2 -25.47 -7.32 11.92
CA SER A 2 -25.06 -8.58 11.28
C SER A 2 -23.83 -9.15 11.97
N ARG A 3 -23.91 -10.41 12.43
CA ARG A 3 -22.78 -11.14 13.00
C ARG A 3 -21.78 -11.40 11.87
N THR A 4 -20.63 -10.74 11.89
CA THR A 4 -19.48 -11.13 11.07
C THR A 4 -19.06 -12.54 11.49
N HIS A 5 -19.54 -13.56 10.77
CA HIS A 5 -19.06 -14.93 10.91
C HIS A 5 -17.56 -14.93 10.65
N ARG A 6 -16.75 -15.07 11.71
CA ARG A 6 -15.34 -15.43 11.57
C ARG A 6 -15.29 -16.83 10.96
N ARG A 7 -14.95 -16.94 9.68
CA ARG A 7 -14.76 -18.21 9.00
C ARG A 7 -13.52 -18.89 9.59
N ARG A 8 -13.76 -19.89 10.44
CA ARG A 8 -12.72 -20.66 11.11
C ARG A 8 -11.93 -21.43 10.04
N GLY A 9 -10.65 -21.12 9.87
CA GLY A 9 -9.76 -21.77 8.91
C GLY A 9 -9.35 -20.95 7.69
N GLU A 10 -9.82 -19.70 7.54
CA GLU A 10 -9.30 -18.80 6.49
C GLU A 10 -7.86 -18.36 6.83
N ARG A 11 -6.93 -18.60 5.88
CA ARG A 11 -5.60 -17.99 5.90
C ARG A 11 -5.73 -16.56 5.38
N HIS A 12 -5.53 -15.57 6.24
CA HIS A 12 -5.54 -14.17 5.86
C HIS A 12 -4.11 -13.69 5.55
N ASP A 13 -3.96 -12.81 4.55
CA ASP A 13 -2.68 -12.20 4.17
C ASP A 13 -2.28 -11.08 5.13
N TYR A 14 -2.37 -11.32 6.45
CA TYR A 14 -2.01 -10.33 7.47
C TYR A 14 -0.56 -9.90 7.37
N ASP A 15 0.31 -10.77 6.86
CA ASP A 15 1.70 -10.41 6.64
C ASP A 15 1.85 -9.21 5.69
N ARG A 16 0.98 -9.13 4.68
CA ARG A 16 0.96 -8.02 3.72
C ARG A 16 0.15 -6.84 4.22
N VAL A 17 -0.96 -7.10 4.92
CA VAL A 17 -1.79 -6.04 5.53
C VAL A 17 -1.00 -5.22 6.54
N LEU A 18 -0.07 -5.88 7.25
CA LEU A 18 0.77 -5.25 8.26
C LEU A 18 2.12 -4.76 7.71
N ARG A 19 2.39 -4.94 6.42
CA ARG A 19 3.60 -4.40 5.78
C ARG A 19 3.34 -2.97 5.36
N ASP A 20 4.20 -2.06 5.80
CA ASP A 20 4.19 -0.68 5.37
C ASP A 20 5.59 -0.21 4.99
N SER A 21 5.66 0.94 4.33
CA SER A 21 6.92 1.52 3.87
C SER A 21 6.90 3.04 4.00
N CYS A 22 8.01 3.61 4.46
CA CYS A 22 8.22 5.05 4.49
C CYS A 22 9.51 5.43 3.76
N SER A 23 9.56 6.66 3.25
CA SER A 23 10.76 7.21 2.63
C SER A 23 11.56 7.94 3.72
N ILE A 24 12.76 7.45 4.04
CA ILE A 24 13.69 8.07 4.99
C ILE A 24 14.94 8.46 4.21
N ASN A 25 15.26 9.76 4.16
CA ASN A 25 16.44 10.30 3.45
C ASN A 25 16.54 9.84 1.98
N GLY A 26 15.41 9.72 1.28
CA GLY A 26 15.36 9.24 -0.11
C GLY A 26 15.36 7.72 -0.26
N THR A 27 15.57 6.96 0.81
CA THR A 27 15.53 5.49 0.80
C THR A 27 14.16 4.99 1.24
N LEU A 28 13.58 4.06 0.47
CA LEU A 28 12.33 3.39 0.85
C LEU A 28 12.63 2.30 1.89
N VAL A 29 12.22 2.54 3.12
CA VAL A 29 12.35 1.57 4.23
C VAL A 29 11.02 0.85 4.41
N THR A 30 11.07 -0.47 4.38
CA THR A 30 9.88 -1.32 4.60
C THR A 30 9.92 -1.86 6.03
N PHE A 31 8.80 -1.82 6.73
CA PHE A 31 8.67 -2.31 8.10
C PHE A 31 7.33 -3.02 8.31
N ARG A 32 7.23 -3.79 9.41
CA ARG A 32 5.97 -4.43 9.83
C ARG A 32 5.33 -3.65 10.98
N ILE A 33 4.06 -3.33 10.83
CA ILE A 33 3.21 -2.75 11.86
C ILE A 33 2.81 -3.86 12.83
N ASP A 34 2.97 -3.62 14.14
CA ASP A 34 2.47 -4.55 15.15
C ASP A 34 0.94 -4.68 15.06
N ALA A 35 0.45 -5.92 14.90
CA ALA A 35 -0.96 -6.24 14.83
C ALA A 35 -1.77 -5.76 16.05
N ARG A 36 -1.15 -5.67 17.23
CA ARG A 36 -1.79 -5.24 18.49
C ARG A 36 -1.85 -3.72 18.64
N SER A 37 -0.99 -3.00 17.94
CA SER A 37 -1.00 -1.53 17.91
C SER A 37 -2.34 -0.99 17.39
N LYS A 38 -2.64 0.28 17.68
CA LYS A 38 -3.83 0.96 17.16
C LYS A 38 -3.86 0.95 15.63
N GLU A 39 -2.69 1.12 15.01
CA GLU A 39 -2.50 1.16 13.57
C GLU A 39 -2.70 -0.22 12.94
N GLY A 40 -2.10 -1.27 13.53
CA GLY A 40 -2.27 -2.65 13.07
C GLY A 40 -3.72 -3.12 13.16
N ARG A 41 -4.40 -2.83 14.28
CA ARG A 41 -5.83 -3.12 14.43
C ARG A 41 -6.68 -2.39 13.39
N ARG A 42 -6.35 -1.14 13.06
CA ARG A 42 -7.05 -0.36 12.03
C ARG A 42 -6.81 -0.93 10.63
N ALA A 43 -5.58 -1.36 10.31
CA ALA A 43 -5.24 -1.99 9.04
C ALA A 43 -5.99 -3.31 8.86
N ILE A 44 -6.01 -4.15 9.89
CA ILE A 44 -6.76 -5.41 9.91
C ILE A 44 -8.27 -5.16 9.76
N ALA A 45 -8.83 -4.19 10.48
CA ALA A 45 -10.24 -3.84 10.37
C ALA A 45 -10.62 -3.36 8.96
N ARG A 46 -9.77 -2.53 8.33
CA ARG A 46 -9.94 -2.09 6.94
C ARG A 46 -9.90 -3.27 5.97
N PHE A 47 -8.93 -4.16 6.14
CA PHE A 47 -8.83 -5.38 5.33
C PHE A 47 -10.10 -6.23 5.41
N HIS A 48 -10.65 -6.46 6.60
CA HIS A 48 -11.90 -7.22 6.77
C HIS A 48 -13.16 -6.47 6.33
N SER A 49 -13.14 -5.13 6.34
CA SER A 49 -14.26 -4.32 5.83
C SER A 49 -14.38 -4.36 4.31
N GLU A 50 -13.25 -4.54 3.62
CA GLU A 50 -13.23 -4.81 2.18
C GLU A 50 -13.41 -6.32 2.00
N ALA A 51 -14.64 -6.76 1.74
CA ALA A 51 -15.03 -8.16 1.55
C ALA A 51 -14.42 -8.80 0.26
N TYR A 52 -13.14 -8.56 -0.01
CA TYR A 52 -12.43 -9.03 -1.18
C TYR A 52 -11.47 -10.14 -0.79
N TRP A 53 -11.84 -11.36 -1.21
CA TRP A 53 -10.97 -12.52 -1.30
C TRP A 53 -9.72 -12.14 -2.08
N THR A 54 -8.56 -12.04 -1.43
CA THR A 54 -7.31 -11.73 -2.13
C THR A 54 -6.24 -12.79 -1.96
N LEU A 55 -6.66 -14.06 -1.90
CA LEU A 55 -5.73 -15.19 -2.00
C LEU A 55 -5.20 -15.43 -3.43
N ARG A 56 -5.76 -14.85 -4.52
CA ARG A 56 -5.37 -15.29 -5.89
C ARG A 56 -5.39 -14.33 -7.09
N SER A 57 -5.60 -13.02 -7.01
CA SER A 57 -5.42 -12.21 -8.24
C SER A 57 -5.16 -10.71 -8.11
N ILE A 58 -5.69 -10.00 -7.11
CA ILE A 58 -5.72 -8.53 -7.11
C ILE A 58 -5.44 -7.99 -5.72
N ALA A 59 -4.70 -6.88 -5.62
CA ALA A 59 -4.46 -6.19 -4.35
C ALA A 59 -5.75 -5.56 -3.80
N PRO A 60 -5.92 -5.48 -2.46
CA PRO A 60 -7.06 -4.80 -1.86
C PRO A 60 -7.27 -3.38 -2.40
N ARG A 61 -8.53 -2.92 -2.47
CA ARG A 61 -8.86 -1.61 -3.03
C ARG A 61 -8.27 -0.48 -2.21
N TRP A 62 -8.24 -0.61 -0.88
CA TRP A 62 -7.58 0.34 0.01
C TRP A 62 -6.08 0.46 -0.32
N TYR A 63 -5.41 -0.66 -0.57
CA TYR A 63 -3.97 -0.68 -0.86
C TYR A 63 -3.70 0.00 -2.20
N ARG A 64 -4.49 -0.32 -3.23
CA ARG A 64 -4.39 0.33 -4.55
C ARG A 64 -4.54 1.84 -4.49
N ARG A 65 -5.44 2.35 -3.64
CA ARG A 65 -5.60 3.80 -3.42
C ARG A 65 -4.37 4.43 -2.76
N ILE A 66 -3.80 3.77 -1.74
CA ILE A 66 -2.57 4.24 -1.08
C ILE A 66 -1.40 4.23 -2.06
N PHE A 67 -1.26 3.14 -2.83
CA PHE A 67 -0.22 3.00 -3.85
C PHE A 67 -0.32 4.11 -4.90
N ASP A 68 -1.52 4.33 -5.48
CA ASP A 68 -1.76 5.41 -6.45
C ASP A 68 -1.42 6.80 -5.84
N HIS A 69 -1.75 7.03 -4.57
CA HIS A 69 -1.42 8.29 -3.90
C HIS A 69 0.09 8.46 -3.70
N ARG A 70 0.81 7.40 -3.32
CA ARG A 70 2.27 7.41 -3.17
C ARG A 70 2.95 7.70 -4.50
N LEU A 71 2.54 7.01 -5.57
CA LEU A 71 3.06 7.20 -6.92
C LEU A 71 2.88 8.65 -7.38
N ARG A 72 1.68 9.21 -7.20
CA ARG A 72 1.40 10.63 -7.51
C ARG A 72 2.29 11.57 -6.70
N THR A 73 2.47 11.29 -5.42
CA THR A 73 3.30 12.11 -4.53
C THR A 73 4.77 12.06 -4.93
N PHE A 74 5.28 10.87 -5.29
CA PHE A 74 6.65 10.71 -5.79
C PHE A 74 6.86 11.49 -7.09
N ASN A 75 6.02 11.26 -8.10
CA ASN A 75 6.10 11.97 -9.38
C ASN A 75 5.97 13.49 -9.21
N ALA A 76 5.09 13.96 -8.31
CA ALA A 76 4.97 15.39 -8.02
C ALA A 76 6.25 15.97 -7.40
N ARG A 77 6.98 15.21 -6.58
CA ARG A 77 8.29 15.65 -6.05
C ARG A 77 9.35 15.70 -7.14
N GLN A 78 9.38 14.69 -8.02
CA GLN A 78 10.29 14.66 -9.17
C GLN A 78 10.10 15.89 -10.07
N LEU A 79 8.83 16.21 -10.38
CA LEU A 79 8.49 17.40 -11.17
C LEU A 79 8.87 18.71 -10.47
N ARG A 80 8.61 18.84 -9.17
CA ARG A 80 9.02 20.06 -8.44
C ARG A 80 10.54 20.23 -8.46
N ARG A 81 11.27 19.14 -8.26
CA ARG A 81 12.73 19.15 -8.29
C ARG A 81 13.28 19.53 -9.66
N SER A 82 12.70 19.04 -10.76
CA SER A 82 13.11 19.44 -12.11
C SER A 82 12.78 20.90 -12.46
N LEU A 83 11.79 21.50 -11.78
CA LEU A 83 11.51 22.93 -11.95
C LEU A 83 12.50 23.80 -11.17
N ASP A 84 13.02 23.30 -10.05
CA ASP A 84 13.98 24.01 -9.21
C ASP A 84 15.43 23.87 -9.70
N ASP A 85 15.75 22.76 -10.38
CA ASP A 85 17.10 22.41 -10.86
C ASP A 85 17.08 22.08 -12.37
N PRO A 86 17.54 22.99 -13.26
CA PRO A 86 17.52 22.81 -14.70
C PRO A 86 18.36 21.64 -15.21
N ASP A 87 19.36 21.20 -14.45
CA ASP A 87 20.24 20.07 -14.81
C ASP A 87 19.69 18.73 -14.30
N TYR A 88 18.59 18.74 -13.55
CA TYR A 88 17.95 17.56 -13.01
C TYR A 88 17.01 16.90 -14.02
N ASP A 89 17.33 15.68 -14.45
CA ASP A 89 16.45 14.86 -15.29
C ASP A 89 15.45 14.05 -14.43
N PRO A 90 14.14 14.38 -14.42
CA PRO A 90 13.17 13.72 -13.56
C PRO A 90 12.80 12.32 -14.07
N VAL A 91 13.09 11.30 -13.26
CA VAL A 91 12.61 9.94 -13.52
C VAL A 91 11.21 9.77 -12.94
N PHE A 92 10.21 9.70 -13.83
CA PHE A 92 8.82 9.41 -13.45
C PHE A 92 8.56 7.91 -13.37
N GLU A 93 7.86 7.48 -12.33
CA GLU A 93 7.32 6.13 -12.30
C GLU A 93 6.00 6.07 -13.10
N VAL A 94 5.95 5.15 -14.07
CA VAL A 94 4.77 4.96 -14.93
C VAL A 94 3.65 4.28 -14.15
N ARG A 95 2.45 4.87 -14.21
CA ARG A 95 1.26 4.30 -13.58
C ARG A 95 0.70 3.15 -14.40
N HIS A 96 1.03 1.91 -14.02
CA HIS A 96 0.35 0.73 -14.54
C HIS A 96 -0.66 0.16 -13.53
N ARG A 97 -1.85 -0.24 -14.02
CA ARG A 97 -2.90 -0.86 -13.18
C ARG A 97 -2.41 -2.11 -12.43
N HIS A 98 -1.36 -2.74 -12.96
CA HIS A 98 -0.77 -3.96 -12.44
C HIS A 98 0.32 -3.71 -11.39
N ASN A 99 0.90 -2.51 -11.31
CA ASN A 99 2.01 -2.23 -10.39
C ASN A 99 1.59 -2.44 -8.93
N ALA A 100 0.40 -1.96 -8.55
CA ALA A 100 -0.13 -2.18 -7.21
C ALA A 100 -0.44 -3.67 -6.92
N ASN A 101 -0.72 -4.47 -7.95
CA ASN A 101 -0.94 -5.91 -7.78
C ASN A 101 0.40 -6.66 -7.68
N TRP A 102 1.40 -6.26 -8.47
CA TRP A 102 2.75 -6.83 -8.40
C TRP A 102 3.47 -6.47 -7.10
N SER A 103 3.35 -5.22 -6.64
CA SER A 103 3.89 -4.80 -5.34
C SER A 103 3.15 -5.40 -4.15
N TRP A 104 1.94 -5.90 -4.39
CA TRP A 104 1.17 -6.67 -3.43
C TRP A 104 1.54 -8.14 -3.42
N TRP A 105 2.32 -8.67 -4.38
CA TRP A 105 2.97 -9.98 -4.28
C TRP A 105 4.46 -9.86 -3.92
#